data_AF-A0A944C603-F1
#
_entry.id   AF-A0A944C603-F1
#
_cell.length_a   1.000
_cell.length_b   1.000
_cell.length_c   1.000
_cell.angle_alpha   90.00
_cell.angle_beta   90.00
_cell.angle_gamma   90.00
#
_symmetry.space_group_name_H-M   'P 1'
#
loop_
_entity.id
_entity.type
_entity.pdbx_description
1 polymer ?
#
loop_
_entity_poly.entity_id
_entity_poly.type
_entity_poly.pdbx_seq_one_letter_code
_entity_poly.pdbx_strand_id
1 'polypeptide(L)'
;IRQGAFRACRELRRCTIPDSVRVIGEEAFFDSSLELVYLPASLQELGESAFITYYAHHGQGRPSVRSVEIAEPQRGRFMMTSSLLCERRADGSLRVLLTDCSEEHVVIPREVASIAPYALQGNNEVRSLSLWSCIREIGVRGLAIESYVRHIHIDNAQPVEGHEFFELDFPDTPRSLKQLAMGLCMMTSVDVPMLYKYYDTVVCNSAGFGKDNGGLKLHEQVARMLRRLEDPVYMTDSLRSTLVSYLHNNILDVCEALARADDRRSIDRLIDMGYITCENLTACIDRIGTVKDAAMTGYLLEVKRRRFGRVSIDFDI
;
A
#
# COMPACT_ATOMS: atom_id res chain seq x y z
N ILE A 1 29.06 15.79 -18.90
CA ILE A 1 28.03 16.85 -18.92
C ILE A 1 28.14 17.61 -17.60
N ARG A 2 28.26 18.93 -17.62
CA ARG A 2 28.43 19.75 -16.41
C ARG A 2 27.11 19.88 -15.63
N GLN A 3 27.22 20.34 -14.38
CA GLN A 3 26.08 20.69 -13.54
C GLN A 3 25.14 21.65 -14.28
N GLY A 4 23.83 21.37 -14.21
CA GLY A 4 22.77 22.21 -14.77
C GLY A 4 22.82 22.47 -16.29
N ALA A 5 23.61 21.71 -17.06
CA ALA A 5 23.89 22.04 -18.47
C ALA A 5 22.64 22.15 -19.38
N PHE A 6 21.60 21.35 -19.09
CA PHE A 6 20.31 21.33 -19.79
C PHE A 6 19.15 21.57 -18.83
N ARG A 7 19.40 22.31 -17.74
CA ARG A 7 18.38 22.66 -16.75
C ARG A 7 17.28 23.50 -17.40
N ALA A 8 16.03 23.15 -17.15
CA ALA A 8 14.83 23.79 -17.69
C ALA A 8 14.73 23.80 -19.22
N CYS A 9 15.45 22.92 -19.92
CA CYS A 9 15.30 22.74 -21.37
C CYS A 9 13.99 21.97 -21.68
N ARG A 10 12.85 22.65 -21.60
CA ARG A 10 11.50 22.05 -21.75
C ARG A 10 11.14 21.61 -23.17
N GLU A 11 11.96 21.95 -24.16
CA GLU A 11 11.84 21.46 -25.54
C GLU A 11 12.77 20.25 -25.82
N LEU A 12 13.69 19.92 -24.90
CA LEU A 12 14.64 18.82 -25.08
C LEU A 12 13.95 17.48 -24.80
N ARG A 13 13.32 16.89 -25.81
CA ARG A 13 12.64 15.58 -25.71
C ARG A 13 13.59 14.39 -25.76
N ARG A 14 14.69 14.53 -26.49
CA ARG A 14 15.65 13.45 -26.73
C ARG A 14 17.08 13.98 -26.65
N CYS A 15 17.95 13.22 -26.02
CA CYS A 15 19.38 13.50 -25.94
C CYS A 15 20.14 12.18 -26.07
N THR A 16 21.00 12.07 -27.08
CA THR A 16 21.92 10.93 -27.18
C THR A 16 23.18 11.28 -26.40
N ILE A 17 23.39 10.59 -25.28
CA ILE A 17 24.59 10.78 -24.44
C ILE A 17 25.73 9.95 -25.05
N PRO A 18 26.84 10.57 -25.50
CA PRO A 18 27.94 9.83 -26.13
C PRO A 18 28.65 8.86 -25.18
N ASP A 19 29.20 7.77 -25.72
CA ASP A 19 29.98 6.76 -24.98
C ASP A 19 31.30 7.26 -24.38
N SER A 20 31.68 8.51 -24.65
CA SER A 20 32.83 9.15 -24.01
C SER A 20 32.48 9.83 -22.68
N VAL A 21 31.19 9.99 -22.37
CA VAL A 21 30.73 10.68 -21.15
C VAL A 21 31.01 9.82 -19.92
N ARG A 22 31.84 10.35 -19.01
CA ARG A 22 32.16 9.74 -17.71
C ARG A 22 31.33 10.28 -16.56
N VAL A 23 30.94 11.55 -16.64
CA VAL A 23 30.25 12.27 -15.56
C VAL A 23 29.06 13.02 -16.14
N ILE A 24 27.90 12.87 -15.51
CA ILE A 24 26.73 13.75 -15.68
C ILE A 24 26.55 14.48 -14.36
N GLY A 25 26.74 15.80 -14.36
CA GLY A 25 26.70 16.60 -13.14
C GLY A 25 25.32 16.70 -12.51
N GLU A 26 25.30 17.23 -11.28
CA GLU A 26 24.09 17.53 -10.52
C GLU A 26 23.11 18.38 -11.37
N GLU A 27 21.82 18.08 -11.27
CA GLU A 27 20.73 18.78 -11.97
C GLU A 27 20.94 18.93 -13.50
N ALA A 28 21.80 18.14 -14.14
CA ALA A 28 22.18 18.34 -15.54
C ALA A 28 20.99 18.41 -16.51
N PHE A 29 19.92 17.63 -16.27
CA PHE A 29 18.67 17.66 -17.03
C PHE A 29 17.46 18.00 -16.15
N PHE A 30 17.69 18.68 -15.03
CA PHE A 30 16.63 19.06 -14.10
C PHE A 30 15.58 19.94 -14.78
N ASP A 31 14.30 19.64 -14.61
CA ASP A 31 13.17 20.35 -15.24
C ASP A 31 13.20 20.38 -16.79
N SER A 32 13.96 19.49 -17.43
CA SER A 32 13.88 19.27 -18.88
C SER A 32 12.67 18.39 -19.24
N SER A 33 12.30 18.30 -20.52
CA SER A 33 11.22 17.41 -20.98
C SER A 33 11.76 16.11 -21.60
N LEU A 34 12.89 15.60 -21.09
CA LEU A 34 13.57 14.44 -21.67
C LEU A 34 12.71 13.18 -21.49
N GLU A 35 12.33 12.55 -22.61
CA GLU A 35 11.44 11.38 -22.61
C GLU A 35 12.21 10.05 -22.54
N LEU A 36 13.41 10.00 -23.14
CA LEU A 36 14.29 8.84 -23.15
C LEU A 36 15.65 9.21 -22.55
N VAL A 37 16.08 8.45 -21.56
CA VAL A 37 17.42 8.55 -20.98
C VAL A 37 18.26 7.38 -21.46
N TYR A 38 19.36 7.64 -22.16
CA TYR A 38 20.36 6.64 -22.51
C TYR A 38 21.61 6.84 -21.64
N LEU A 39 21.97 5.83 -20.85
CA LEU A 39 23.18 5.84 -20.03
C LEU A 39 24.30 5.05 -20.73
N PRO A 40 25.43 5.69 -21.07
CA PRO A 40 26.53 5.00 -21.72
C PRO A 40 27.29 4.08 -20.75
N ALA A 41 27.90 3.02 -21.26
CA ALA A 41 28.65 2.03 -20.47
C ALA A 41 29.86 2.67 -19.75
N SER A 42 30.32 3.81 -20.28
CA SER A 42 31.43 4.59 -19.74
C SER A 42 31.09 5.41 -18.50
N LEU A 43 29.80 5.58 -18.17
CA LEU A 43 29.34 6.50 -17.12
C LEU A 43 29.80 6.01 -15.74
N GLN A 44 30.57 6.85 -15.06
CA GLN A 44 31.14 6.57 -13.74
C GLN A 44 30.38 7.31 -12.64
N GLU A 45 29.85 8.49 -12.95
CA GLU A 45 29.19 9.36 -11.97
C GLU A 45 27.93 9.99 -12.57
N LEU A 46 26.86 9.91 -11.79
CA LEU A 46 25.59 10.57 -12.04
C LEU A 46 25.27 11.46 -10.84
N GLY A 47 25.24 12.76 -11.07
CA GLY A 47 24.97 13.76 -10.05
C GLY A 47 23.54 13.66 -9.55
N GLU A 48 23.35 14.17 -8.35
CA GLU A 48 22.03 14.20 -7.72
C GLU A 48 21.02 14.95 -8.59
N SER A 49 19.78 14.45 -8.62
CA SER A 49 18.68 15.06 -9.35
C SER A 49 18.90 15.25 -10.86
N ALA A 50 19.94 14.63 -11.44
CA ALA A 50 20.32 14.85 -12.83
C ALA A 50 19.19 14.57 -13.83
N PHE A 51 18.31 13.60 -13.52
CA PHE A 51 17.17 13.21 -14.36
C PHE A 51 15.80 13.46 -13.69
N ILE A 52 15.71 14.39 -12.73
CA ILE A 52 14.41 14.86 -12.22
C ILE A 52 13.83 15.85 -13.24
N THR A 53 13.11 15.28 -14.20
CA THR A 53 12.57 16.02 -15.34
C THR A 53 11.28 16.78 -15.00
N TYR A 54 10.73 17.47 -15.99
CA TYR A 54 9.47 18.20 -15.88
C TYR A 54 8.36 17.30 -15.31
N TYR A 55 7.50 17.90 -14.48
CA TYR A 55 6.51 17.26 -13.63
C TYR A 55 7.01 16.39 -12.47
N ALA A 56 8.22 15.82 -12.53
CA ALA A 56 8.73 14.89 -11.53
C ALA A 56 8.87 15.50 -10.12
N HIS A 57 9.11 16.82 -10.01
CA HIS A 57 9.24 17.49 -8.71
C HIS A 57 8.06 18.43 -8.38
N HIS A 58 7.32 18.90 -9.39
CA HIS A 58 6.14 19.74 -9.20
C HIS A 58 4.88 18.98 -8.80
N GLY A 59 4.78 17.69 -9.16
CA GLY A 59 3.61 16.86 -8.84
C GLY A 59 2.33 17.35 -9.51
N GLN A 60 2.47 17.82 -10.75
CA GLN A 60 1.39 18.36 -11.59
C GLN A 60 1.13 17.46 -12.80
N GLY A 61 1.63 16.21 -12.78
CA GLY A 61 1.57 15.29 -13.89
C GLY A 61 2.62 14.18 -13.82
N ARG A 62 2.54 13.26 -14.79
CA ARG A 62 3.50 12.16 -14.93
C ARG A 62 4.87 12.70 -15.37
N PRO A 63 6.00 12.29 -14.74
CA PRO A 63 7.35 12.66 -15.17
C PRO A 63 7.55 12.51 -16.67
N SER A 64 8.33 13.38 -17.30
CA SER A 64 8.51 13.30 -18.76
C SER A 64 9.28 12.05 -19.21
N VAL A 65 10.21 11.55 -18.39
CA VAL A 65 10.93 10.29 -18.66
C VAL A 65 9.93 9.14 -18.76
N ARG A 66 10.02 8.39 -19.87
CA ARG A 66 9.19 7.22 -20.19
C ARG A 66 9.99 5.93 -20.29
N SER A 67 11.29 6.05 -20.52
CA SER A 67 12.17 4.91 -20.71
C SER A 67 13.59 5.29 -20.30
N VAL A 68 14.28 4.34 -19.69
CA VAL A 68 15.71 4.42 -19.42
C VAL A 68 16.39 3.20 -20.00
N GLU A 69 17.38 3.44 -20.86
CA GLU A 69 18.21 2.42 -21.48
C GLU A 69 19.64 2.56 -20.98
N ILE A 70 20.27 1.42 -20.69
CA ILE A 70 21.65 1.36 -20.20
C ILE A 70 22.46 0.52 -21.17
N ALA A 71 23.56 1.08 -21.66
CA ALA A 71 24.53 0.32 -22.43
C ALA A 71 25.26 -0.68 -21.52
N GLU A 72 25.36 -1.93 -21.95
CA GLU A 72 26.00 -3.02 -21.21
C GLU A 72 25.49 -3.17 -19.75
N PRO A 73 24.17 -3.45 -19.54
CA PRO A 73 23.51 -3.35 -18.24
C PRO A 73 24.05 -4.30 -17.15
N GLN A 74 24.90 -5.27 -17.51
CA GLN A 74 25.45 -6.28 -16.59
C GLN A 74 26.85 -5.96 -16.06
N ARG A 75 27.50 -4.87 -16.50
CA ARG A 75 28.90 -4.56 -16.15
C ARG A 75 29.12 -3.19 -15.50
N GLY A 76 28.05 -2.45 -15.22
CA GLY A 76 28.11 -1.06 -14.77
C GLY A 76 27.76 -0.81 -13.31
N ARG A 77 28.09 0.41 -12.84
CA ARG A 77 27.60 1.00 -11.57
C ARG A 77 26.08 1.21 -11.61
N PHE A 78 25.51 1.45 -12.78
CA PHE A 78 24.09 1.68 -13.00
C PHE A 78 23.45 0.45 -13.66
N MET A 79 22.24 0.10 -13.22
CA MET A 79 21.49 -1.03 -13.76
C MET A 79 19.99 -0.76 -13.72
N MET A 80 19.26 -1.39 -14.64
CA MET A 80 17.81 -1.46 -14.56
C MET A 80 17.42 -2.70 -13.76
N THR A 81 16.51 -2.52 -12.79
CA THR A 81 15.80 -3.61 -12.13
C THR A 81 14.32 -3.41 -12.36
N SER A 82 13.76 -4.16 -13.32
CA SER A 82 12.42 -3.89 -13.87
C SER A 82 12.30 -2.43 -14.33
N SER A 83 11.38 -1.65 -13.76
CA SER A 83 11.15 -0.22 -14.06
C SER A 83 12.02 0.75 -13.26
N LEU A 84 12.99 0.26 -12.47
CA LEU A 84 13.81 1.08 -11.58
C LEU A 84 15.24 1.22 -12.12
N LEU A 85 15.70 2.45 -12.27
CA LEU A 85 17.12 2.73 -12.43
C LEU A 85 17.77 2.73 -11.05
N CYS A 86 18.70 1.81 -10.85
CA CYS A 86 19.45 1.63 -9.61
C CYS A 86 20.94 1.96 -9.80
N GLU A 87 21.53 2.53 -8.77
CA GLU A 87 22.97 2.73 -8.63
C GLU A 87 23.52 1.77 -7.58
N ARG A 88 24.57 1.03 -7.93
CA ARG A 88 25.35 0.23 -6.98
C ARG A 88 26.38 1.10 -6.27
N ARG A 89 26.28 1.16 -4.94
CA ARG A 89 27.25 1.82 -4.06
C ARG A 89 28.48 0.93 -3.84
N ALA A 90 29.55 1.52 -3.34
CA ALA A 90 30.82 0.82 -3.10
C ALA A 90 30.72 -0.33 -2.08
N ASP A 91 29.76 -0.25 -1.15
CA ASP A 91 29.44 -1.30 -0.18
C ASP A 91 28.57 -2.43 -0.76
N GLY A 92 28.23 -2.36 -2.03
CA GLY A 92 27.40 -3.34 -2.74
C GLY A 92 25.90 -3.07 -2.67
N SER A 93 25.44 -2.17 -1.79
CA SER A 93 24.03 -1.80 -1.68
C SER A 93 23.55 -1.03 -2.92
N LEU A 94 22.24 -1.05 -3.14
CA LEU A 94 21.60 -0.32 -4.22
C LEU A 94 20.95 0.96 -3.71
N ARG A 95 20.96 1.99 -4.56
CA ARG A 95 20.15 3.20 -4.43
C ARG A 95 19.21 3.30 -5.63
N VAL A 96 17.91 3.43 -5.39
CA VAL A 96 16.95 3.73 -6.47
C VAL A 96 17.08 5.20 -6.85
N LEU A 97 17.29 5.49 -8.12
CA LEU A 97 17.50 6.85 -8.63
C LEU A 97 16.23 7.44 -9.24
N LEU A 98 15.53 6.66 -10.05
CA LEU A 98 14.25 7.02 -10.69
C LEU A 98 13.52 5.76 -11.14
N THR A 99 12.23 5.90 -11.42
CA THR A 99 11.44 4.93 -12.18
C THR A 99 11.06 5.48 -13.55
N ASP A 100 11.05 4.62 -14.57
CA ASP A 100 10.52 4.96 -15.91
C ASP A 100 8.98 4.97 -15.98
N CYS A 101 8.31 4.61 -14.88
CA CYS A 101 6.86 4.52 -14.76
C CYS A 101 6.22 3.52 -15.75
N SER A 102 6.92 2.44 -16.12
CA SER A 102 6.40 1.44 -17.08
C SER A 102 5.56 0.32 -16.45
N GLU A 103 5.63 0.14 -15.13
CA GLU A 103 5.05 -1.00 -14.41
C GLU A 103 3.95 -0.57 -13.42
N GLU A 104 2.87 -1.34 -13.35
CA GLU A 104 1.83 -1.18 -12.31
C GLU A 104 2.25 -1.80 -10.97
N HIS A 105 3.11 -2.82 -11.01
CA HIS A 105 3.61 -3.53 -9.84
C HIS A 105 5.10 -3.23 -9.66
N VAL A 106 5.42 -2.37 -8.70
CA VAL A 106 6.81 -1.98 -8.42
C VAL A 106 7.31 -2.76 -7.22
N VAL A 107 8.38 -3.52 -7.43
CA VAL A 107 9.10 -4.23 -6.37
C VAL A 107 10.44 -3.56 -6.19
N ILE A 108 10.65 -2.93 -5.02
CA ILE A 108 11.95 -2.41 -4.65
C ILE A 108 12.84 -3.60 -4.24
N PRO A 109 14.00 -3.81 -4.88
CA PRO A 109 14.88 -4.94 -4.57
C PRO A 109 15.38 -4.94 -3.13
N ARG A 110 15.68 -6.12 -2.58
CA ARG A 110 16.15 -6.29 -1.20
C ARG A 110 17.46 -5.57 -0.92
N GLU A 111 18.32 -5.49 -1.93
CA GLU A 111 19.63 -4.85 -1.85
C GLU A 111 19.54 -3.32 -1.76
N VAL A 112 18.35 -2.74 -1.98
CA VAL A 112 18.14 -1.30 -1.89
C VAL A 112 18.24 -0.85 -0.43
N ALA A 113 19.24 0.00 -0.16
CA ALA A 113 19.41 0.66 1.13
C ALA A 113 18.77 2.04 1.17
N SER A 114 18.64 2.69 -0.01
CA SER A 114 18.10 4.05 -0.10
C SER A 114 17.35 4.35 -1.39
N ILE A 115 16.45 5.34 -1.31
CA ILE A 115 15.67 5.85 -2.44
C ILE A 115 15.99 7.32 -2.60
N ALA A 116 16.39 7.74 -3.80
CA ALA A 116 16.73 9.14 -4.09
C ALA A 116 15.50 10.06 -3.98
N PRO A 117 15.71 11.36 -3.78
CA PRO A 117 14.65 12.36 -3.90
C PRO A 117 13.87 12.18 -5.20
N TYR A 118 12.54 12.26 -5.12
CA TYR A 118 11.63 12.21 -6.27
C TYR A 118 11.67 10.92 -7.12
N ALA A 119 12.35 9.86 -6.68
CA ALA A 119 12.61 8.68 -7.50
C ALA A 119 11.35 8.03 -8.09
N LEU A 120 10.26 7.95 -7.31
CA LEU A 120 8.96 7.44 -7.76
C LEU A 120 7.89 8.55 -7.89
N GLN A 121 8.26 9.83 -7.78
CA GLN A 121 7.28 10.91 -7.74
C GLN A 121 6.53 11.05 -9.06
N GLY A 122 5.22 11.30 -8.98
CA GLY A 122 4.37 11.58 -10.14
C GLY A 122 4.05 10.34 -10.96
N ASN A 123 4.49 9.15 -10.53
CA ASN A 123 4.01 7.92 -11.11
C ASN A 123 2.50 7.79 -10.87
N ASN A 124 1.76 7.57 -11.97
CA ASN A 124 0.30 7.48 -12.00
C ASN A 124 -0.21 6.09 -12.43
N GLU A 125 0.69 5.14 -12.68
CA GLU A 125 0.36 3.76 -13.09
C GLU A 125 0.46 2.78 -11.92
N VAL A 126 1.32 3.03 -10.92
CA VAL A 126 1.58 2.06 -9.84
C VAL A 126 0.30 1.75 -9.05
N ARG A 127 -0.07 0.47 -9.01
CA ARG A 127 -1.18 -0.08 -8.21
C ARG A 127 -0.69 -0.90 -7.03
N SER A 128 0.53 -1.40 -7.09
CA SER A 128 1.13 -2.19 -6.02
C SER A 128 2.59 -1.82 -5.81
N LEU A 129 3.00 -1.74 -4.54
CA LEU A 129 4.35 -1.41 -4.13
C LEU A 129 4.85 -2.44 -3.12
N SER A 130 5.96 -3.11 -3.42
CA SER A 130 6.67 -3.99 -2.49
C SER A 130 7.96 -3.32 -2.01
N LEU A 131 8.13 -3.24 -0.70
CA LEU A 131 9.25 -2.58 -0.02
C LEU A 131 9.91 -3.53 0.98
N TRP A 132 11.09 -3.13 1.46
CA TRP A 132 11.79 -3.81 2.54
C TRP A 132 11.94 -2.89 3.75
N SER A 133 11.68 -3.40 4.96
CA SER A 133 11.79 -2.61 6.19
C SER A 133 13.22 -2.19 6.55
N CYS A 134 14.23 -2.72 5.84
CA CYS A 134 15.63 -2.31 5.97
C CYS A 134 15.96 -0.98 5.28
N ILE A 135 15.09 -0.43 4.43
CA ILE A 135 15.34 0.84 3.75
C ILE A 135 15.30 1.98 4.79
N ARG A 136 16.47 2.57 5.07
CA ARG A 136 16.64 3.59 6.13
C ARG A 136 16.69 5.03 5.62
N GLU A 137 16.87 5.22 4.33
CA GLU A 137 17.06 6.54 3.72
C GLU A 137 16.15 6.68 2.50
N ILE A 138 15.10 7.49 2.62
CA ILE A 138 14.22 7.88 1.53
C ILE A 138 14.33 9.40 1.39
N GLY A 139 14.83 9.85 0.25
CA GLY A 139 14.94 11.25 -0.09
C GLY A 139 13.56 11.91 -0.15
N VAL A 140 13.54 13.24 -0.10
CA VAL A 140 12.29 14.02 -0.13
C VAL A 140 11.40 13.56 -1.28
N ARG A 141 10.15 13.20 -0.95
CA ARG A 141 9.15 12.71 -1.92
C ARG A 141 9.62 11.52 -2.76
N GLY A 142 10.60 10.73 -2.30
CA GLY A 142 11.15 9.59 -3.01
C GLY A 142 10.12 8.51 -3.33
N LEU A 143 9.11 8.35 -2.47
CA LEU A 143 7.96 7.46 -2.65
C LEU A 143 6.64 8.20 -2.96
N ALA A 144 6.67 9.49 -3.34
CA ALA A 144 5.46 10.30 -3.55
C ALA A 144 4.71 9.94 -4.85
N ILE A 145 4.19 8.73 -4.89
CA ILE A 145 3.38 8.17 -5.98
C ILE A 145 2.03 8.91 -6.03
N GLU A 146 1.60 9.29 -7.23
CA GLU A 146 0.36 10.05 -7.46
C GLU A 146 -0.78 9.18 -7.99
N SER A 147 -0.54 7.88 -8.16
CA SER A 147 -1.58 6.88 -8.39
C SER A 147 -2.22 6.39 -7.11
N TYR A 148 -3.38 5.76 -7.29
CA TYR A 148 -3.98 4.94 -6.26
C TYR A 148 -3.24 3.60 -6.12
N VAL A 149 -2.34 3.52 -5.13
CA VAL A 149 -1.68 2.26 -4.71
C VAL A 149 -2.64 1.48 -3.84
N ARG A 150 -3.12 0.35 -4.35
CA ARG A 150 -4.10 -0.54 -3.71
C ARG A 150 -3.46 -1.48 -2.70
N HIS A 151 -2.26 -1.95 -3.01
CA HIS A 151 -1.60 -2.99 -2.23
C HIS A 151 -0.18 -2.58 -1.91
N ILE A 152 0.14 -2.52 -0.62
CA ILE A 152 1.51 -2.34 -0.13
C ILE A 152 1.93 -3.64 0.56
N HIS A 153 3.01 -4.23 0.05
CA HIS A 153 3.68 -5.37 0.66
C HIS A 153 4.99 -4.89 1.29
N ILE A 154 5.30 -5.33 2.51
CA ILE A 154 6.52 -4.96 3.21
C ILE A 154 7.17 -6.19 3.81
N ASP A 155 8.28 -6.61 3.24
CA ASP A 155 9.13 -7.64 3.83
C ASP A 155 9.88 -7.09 5.05
N ASN A 156 9.86 -7.84 6.14
CA ASN A 156 10.62 -7.48 7.33
C ASN A 156 12.03 -8.07 7.29
N ALA A 157 13.04 -7.22 7.57
CA ALA A 157 14.42 -7.70 7.73
C ALA A 157 14.58 -8.71 8.89
N GLN A 158 13.73 -8.60 9.91
CA GLN A 158 13.58 -9.54 11.02
C GLN A 158 12.09 -9.63 11.38
N PRO A 159 11.58 -10.81 11.77
CA PRO A 159 10.18 -10.95 12.13
C PRO A 159 9.74 -9.97 13.22
N VAL A 160 8.60 -9.31 13.02
CA VAL A 160 7.98 -8.39 14.00
C VAL A 160 6.70 -9.02 14.51
N GLU A 161 6.61 -9.29 15.81
CA GLU A 161 5.43 -9.95 16.41
C GLU A 161 5.03 -11.27 15.72
N GLY A 162 6.00 -11.97 15.11
CA GLY A 162 5.77 -13.21 14.34
C GLY A 162 5.52 -13.01 12.84
N HIS A 163 5.48 -11.76 12.36
CA HIS A 163 5.25 -11.43 10.95
C HIS A 163 6.57 -11.30 10.18
N GLU A 164 6.78 -12.18 9.19
CA GLU A 164 7.87 -12.06 8.22
C GLU A 164 7.65 -10.91 7.23
N PHE A 165 6.39 -10.57 6.95
CA PHE A 165 5.99 -9.47 6.10
C PHE A 165 4.64 -8.90 6.55
N PHE A 166 4.29 -7.73 6.01
CA PHE A 166 2.99 -7.09 6.18
C PHE A 166 2.33 -6.82 4.84
N GLU A 167 1.01 -7.02 4.78
CA GLU A 167 0.17 -6.70 3.62
C GLU A 167 -0.90 -5.69 4.00
N LEU A 168 -0.94 -4.56 3.28
CA LEU A 168 -1.89 -3.49 3.48
C LEU A 168 -2.73 -3.28 2.21
N ASP A 169 -3.99 -3.71 2.27
CA ASP A 169 -4.97 -3.60 1.17
C ASP A 169 -5.89 -2.38 1.36
N PHE A 170 -5.57 -1.29 0.66
CA PHE A 170 -6.37 -0.08 0.72
C PHE A 170 -7.67 -0.24 -0.11
N PRO A 171 -8.85 0.08 0.45
CA PRO A 171 -10.12 0.08 -0.30
C PRO A 171 -10.19 1.26 -1.26
N ASP A 172 -10.76 1.10 -2.45
CA ASP A 172 -10.86 2.17 -3.46
C ASP A 172 -11.82 3.29 -3.00
N THR A 173 -11.27 4.26 -2.26
CA THR A 173 -12.00 5.41 -1.72
C THR A 173 -11.14 6.67 -1.83
N PRO A 174 -11.76 7.87 -1.94
CA PRO A 174 -11.02 9.13 -1.93
C PRO A 174 -10.17 9.32 -0.66
N ARG A 175 -10.60 8.74 0.48
CA ARG A 175 -9.85 8.80 1.73
C ARG A 175 -8.56 7.97 1.64
N SER A 176 -8.62 6.78 1.04
CA SER A 176 -7.46 5.93 0.82
C SER A 176 -6.41 6.65 0.00
N LEU A 177 -6.81 7.24 -1.14
CA LEU A 177 -5.93 8.04 -1.98
C LEU A 177 -5.24 9.14 -1.19
N LYS A 178 -6.00 9.91 -0.39
CA LYS A 178 -5.45 11.01 0.41
C LYS A 178 -4.48 10.53 1.50
N GLN A 179 -4.87 9.52 2.30
CA GLN A 179 -4.05 9.05 3.42
C GLN A 179 -2.77 8.37 2.93
N LEU A 180 -2.85 7.56 1.88
CA LEU A 180 -1.71 6.90 1.28
C LEU A 180 -0.74 7.91 0.64
N ALA A 181 -1.25 8.90 -0.10
CA ALA A 181 -0.44 9.96 -0.64
C ALA A 181 0.30 10.75 0.46
N MET A 182 -0.37 11.06 1.57
CA MET A 182 0.27 11.71 2.73
C MET A 182 1.36 10.82 3.36
N GLY A 183 1.05 9.53 3.60
CA GLY A 183 1.98 8.60 4.23
C GLY A 183 3.24 8.36 3.42
N LEU A 184 3.11 8.09 2.12
CA LEU A 184 4.27 7.85 1.26
C LEU A 184 5.07 9.12 0.97
N CYS A 185 4.41 10.29 0.88
CA CYS A 185 5.08 11.56 0.60
C CYS A 185 5.98 12.02 1.76
N MET A 186 5.58 11.75 3.01
CA MET A 186 6.30 12.16 4.21
C MET A 186 7.38 11.17 4.65
N MET A 187 7.47 10.01 4.01
CA MET A 187 8.32 8.92 4.43
C MET A 187 9.80 9.20 4.15
N THR A 188 10.63 9.19 5.20
CA THR A 188 12.10 9.32 5.11
C THR A 188 12.85 8.01 5.35
N SER A 189 12.13 6.96 5.77
CA SER A 189 12.57 5.57 5.91
C SER A 189 11.33 4.67 5.93
N VAL A 190 11.45 3.37 5.67
CA VAL A 190 10.28 2.47 5.74
C VAL A 190 9.84 2.30 7.20
N ASP A 191 8.84 3.10 7.60
CA ASP A 191 8.22 3.12 8.92
C ASP A 191 6.86 2.40 8.86
N VAL A 192 6.89 1.11 9.18
CA VAL A 192 5.70 0.24 9.19
C VAL A 192 4.65 0.71 10.22
N PRO A 193 5.01 1.05 11.48
CA PRO A 193 4.05 1.64 12.42
C PRO A 193 3.34 2.88 11.88
N MET A 194 4.07 3.79 11.21
CA MET A 194 3.47 4.97 10.58
C MET A 194 2.51 4.58 9.46
N LEU A 195 2.87 3.64 8.60
CA LEU A 195 1.98 3.14 7.55
C LEU A 195 0.69 2.53 8.11
N TYR A 196 0.77 1.77 9.20
CA TYR A 196 -0.41 1.26 9.89
C TYR A 196 -1.30 2.38 10.42
N LYS A 197 -0.74 3.50 10.90
CA LYS A 197 -1.56 4.66 11.31
C LYS A 197 -2.36 5.22 10.12
N TYR A 198 -1.74 5.37 8.95
CA TYR A 198 -2.46 5.83 7.74
C TYR A 198 -3.44 4.78 7.21
N TYR A 199 -3.14 3.49 7.37
CA TYR A 199 -4.05 2.41 6.99
C TYR A 199 -5.27 2.37 7.90
N ASP A 200 -5.08 2.42 9.22
CA ASP A 200 -6.16 2.37 10.21
C ASP A 200 -7.10 3.58 10.11
N THR A 201 -6.61 4.76 9.74
CA THR A 201 -7.47 5.94 9.47
C THR A 201 -8.35 5.76 8.22
N VAL A 202 -8.01 4.83 7.34
CA VAL A 202 -8.80 4.48 6.16
C VAL A 202 -9.80 3.38 6.49
N VAL A 203 -9.32 2.25 7.04
CA VAL A 203 -10.12 1.03 7.19
C VAL A 203 -10.94 0.98 8.48
N CYS A 204 -10.56 1.77 9.50
CA CYS A 204 -11.19 1.78 10.81
C CYS A 204 -11.68 3.18 11.24
N ASN A 205 -12.04 4.04 10.28
CA ASN A 205 -12.57 5.38 10.58
C ASN A 205 -13.94 5.35 11.26
N SER A 206 -13.96 5.55 12.57
CA SER A 206 -15.17 5.52 13.40
C SER A 206 -16.25 6.51 12.99
N ALA A 207 -15.87 7.68 12.47
CA ALA A 207 -16.83 8.70 12.01
C ALA A 207 -17.69 8.24 10.81
N GLY A 208 -17.21 7.22 10.07
CA GLY A 208 -17.86 6.67 8.88
C GLY A 208 -18.61 5.36 9.11
N PHE A 209 -18.57 4.79 10.32
CA PHE A 209 -19.17 3.48 10.57
C PHE A 209 -20.69 3.48 10.33
N GLY A 210 -21.17 2.47 9.60
CA GLY A 210 -22.58 2.33 9.24
C GLY A 210 -23.09 3.33 8.19
N LYS A 211 -22.24 4.25 7.72
CA LYS A 211 -22.56 5.22 6.66
C LYS A 211 -21.88 4.82 5.35
N ASP A 212 -22.36 5.39 4.26
CA ASP A 212 -21.63 5.37 2.98
C ASP A 212 -20.34 6.19 3.14
N ASN A 213 -19.24 5.49 3.43
CA ASN A 213 -17.93 6.07 3.73
C ASN A 213 -17.11 6.25 2.44
N GLY A 214 -17.67 7.00 1.49
CA GLY A 214 -17.07 7.22 0.18
C GLY A 214 -17.03 5.96 -0.69
N GLY A 215 -18.10 5.16 -0.66
CA GLY A 215 -18.27 3.95 -1.48
C GLY A 215 -18.10 2.64 -0.71
N LEU A 216 -17.59 2.65 0.53
CA LEU A 216 -17.35 1.44 1.31
C LEU A 216 -18.62 1.01 2.06
N LYS A 217 -19.19 -0.14 1.71
CA LYS A 217 -20.41 -0.66 2.34
C LYS A 217 -20.12 -1.20 3.75
N LEU A 218 -21.16 -1.28 4.59
CA LEU A 218 -21.00 -1.74 5.98
C LEU A 218 -20.36 -3.14 6.09
N HIS A 219 -20.73 -4.09 5.23
CA HIS A 219 -20.12 -5.42 5.24
C HIS A 219 -18.61 -5.37 4.96
N GLU A 220 -18.17 -4.52 4.04
CA GLU A 220 -16.75 -4.33 3.70
C GLU A 220 -15.96 -3.61 4.80
N GLN A 221 -16.62 -2.71 5.53
CA GLN A 221 -16.09 -2.08 6.73
C GLN A 221 -15.88 -3.14 7.81
N VAL A 222 -16.90 -3.95 8.09
CA VAL A 222 -16.85 -5.00 9.12
C VAL A 222 -15.77 -6.03 8.80
N ALA A 223 -15.69 -6.53 7.57
CA ALA A 223 -14.65 -7.49 7.17
C ALA A 223 -13.24 -6.96 7.46
N ARG A 224 -13.01 -5.65 7.27
CA ARG A 224 -11.73 -4.99 7.59
C ARG A 224 -11.51 -4.80 9.09
N MET A 225 -12.55 -4.44 9.83
CA MET A 225 -12.49 -4.38 11.30
C MET A 225 -12.08 -5.73 11.89
N LEU A 226 -12.71 -6.81 11.43
CA LEU A 226 -12.42 -8.17 11.89
C LEU A 226 -10.97 -8.56 11.57
N ARG A 227 -10.50 -8.35 10.34
CA ARG A 227 -9.09 -8.58 9.98
C ARG A 227 -8.13 -7.84 10.90
N ARG A 228 -8.43 -6.57 11.23
CA ARG A 228 -7.59 -5.78 12.13
C ARG A 228 -7.67 -6.21 13.59
N LEU A 229 -8.78 -6.77 14.05
CA LEU A 229 -8.90 -7.29 15.41
C LEU A 229 -8.25 -8.68 15.56
N GLU A 230 -8.25 -9.49 14.50
CA GLU A 230 -7.56 -10.79 14.42
C GLU A 230 -6.04 -10.64 14.45
N ASP A 231 -5.52 -9.69 13.67
CA ASP A 231 -4.11 -9.29 13.68
C ASP A 231 -4.02 -7.82 14.10
N PRO A 232 -3.84 -7.54 15.41
CA PRO A 232 -3.84 -6.19 15.94
C PRO A 232 -2.43 -5.58 16.03
N VAL A 233 -1.46 -6.07 15.24
CA VAL A 233 -0.12 -5.46 15.20
C VAL A 233 -0.22 -3.95 14.97
N TYR A 234 0.58 -3.19 15.73
CA TYR A 234 0.57 -1.72 15.77
C TYR A 234 -0.77 -1.02 16.07
N MET A 235 -1.81 -1.77 16.45
CA MET A 235 -3.11 -1.21 16.82
C MET A 235 -3.04 -0.55 18.20
N THR A 236 -3.61 0.66 18.32
CA THR A 236 -3.75 1.31 19.63
C THR A 236 -4.93 0.76 20.43
N ASP A 237 -4.83 0.76 21.76
CA ASP A 237 -5.91 0.31 22.65
C ASP A 237 -7.21 1.12 22.47
N SER A 238 -7.07 2.42 22.17
CA SER A 238 -8.21 3.30 21.89
C SER A 238 -8.93 2.88 20.61
N LEU A 239 -8.19 2.58 19.54
CA LEU A 239 -8.77 2.07 18.30
C LEU A 239 -9.43 0.72 18.53
N ARG A 240 -8.74 -0.22 19.18
CA ARG A 240 -9.29 -1.53 19.53
C ARG A 240 -10.62 -1.39 20.27
N SER A 241 -10.65 -0.59 21.33
CA SER A 241 -11.85 -0.35 22.15
C SER A 241 -12.99 0.22 21.33
N THR A 242 -12.70 1.13 20.39
CA THR A 242 -13.69 1.72 19.48
C THR A 242 -14.28 0.66 18.54
N LEU A 243 -13.45 -0.20 17.95
CA LEU A 243 -13.89 -1.28 17.05
C LEU A 243 -14.73 -2.32 17.80
N VAL A 244 -14.24 -2.77 18.95
CA VAL A 244 -14.92 -3.75 19.80
C VAL A 244 -16.28 -3.20 20.23
N SER A 245 -16.33 -1.96 20.72
CA SER A 245 -17.58 -1.30 21.12
C SER A 245 -18.56 -1.16 19.97
N TYR A 246 -18.10 -0.79 18.77
CA TYR A 246 -18.97 -0.69 17.60
C TYR A 246 -19.60 -2.04 17.24
N LEU A 247 -18.81 -3.12 17.17
CA LEU A 247 -19.30 -4.45 16.84
C LEU A 247 -20.32 -4.96 17.87
N HIS A 248 -20.06 -4.78 19.17
CA HIS A 248 -21.00 -5.17 20.23
C HIS A 248 -22.32 -4.42 20.13
N ASN A 249 -22.27 -3.09 19.97
CA ASN A 249 -23.46 -2.24 20.00
C ASN A 249 -24.31 -2.33 18.73
N ASN A 250 -23.76 -2.82 17.61
CA ASN A 250 -24.41 -2.82 16.30
C ASN A 250 -24.49 -4.22 15.67
N ILE A 251 -24.36 -5.28 16.48
CA ILE A 251 -24.21 -6.65 15.96
C ILE A 251 -25.36 -7.08 15.04
N LEU A 252 -26.59 -6.65 15.30
CA LEU A 252 -27.76 -7.00 14.47
C LEU A 252 -27.69 -6.38 13.07
N ASP A 253 -27.35 -5.08 12.98
CA ASP A 253 -27.21 -4.39 11.69
C ASP A 253 -25.98 -4.88 10.93
N VAL A 254 -24.91 -5.22 11.65
CA VAL A 254 -23.73 -5.90 11.10
C VAL A 254 -24.11 -7.25 10.48
N CYS A 255 -24.81 -8.11 11.23
CA CYS A 255 -25.26 -9.41 10.73
C CYS A 255 -26.16 -9.27 9.50
N GLU A 256 -27.09 -8.31 9.53
CA GLU A 256 -27.95 -8.02 8.39
C GLU A 256 -27.15 -7.60 7.15
N ALA A 257 -26.17 -6.71 7.32
CA ALA A 257 -25.33 -6.24 6.22
C ALA A 257 -24.46 -7.35 5.62
N LEU A 258 -23.91 -8.23 6.46
CA LEU A 258 -23.13 -9.39 6.02
C LEU A 258 -24.02 -10.43 5.32
N ALA A 259 -25.23 -10.66 5.82
CA ALA A 259 -26.22 -11.53 5.19
C ALA A 259 -26.58 -11.06 3.79
N ARG A 260 -26.92 -9.77 3.64
CA ARG A 260 -27.21 -9.14 2.34
C ARG A 260 -26.07 -9.27 1.32
N ALA A 261 -24.84 -9.44 1.79
CA ALA A 261 -23.65 -9.63 0.97
C ALA A 261 -23.22 -11.10 0.80
N ASP A 262 -23.97 -12.06 1.37
CA ASP A 262 -23.62 -13.49 1.49
C ASP A 262 -22.21 -13.74 2.09
N ASP A 263 -21.76 -12.86 3.00
CA ASP A 263 -20.44 -12.93 3.62
C ASP A 263 -20.44 -13.84 4.85
N ARG A 264 -20.48 -15.15 4.60
CA ARG A 264 -20.45 -16.20 5.64
C ARG A 264 -19.15 -16.21 6.41
N ARG A 265 -18.03 -15.84 5.77
CA ARG A 265 -16.70 -15.86 6.40
C ARG A 265 -16.62 -14.86 7.53
N SER A 266 -17.12 -13.64 7.32
CA SER A 266 -17.17 -12.63 8.37
C SER A 266 -18.15 -12.98 9.49
N ILE A 267 -19.27 -13.65 9.18
CA ILE A 267 -20.19 -14.19 10.19
C ILE A 267 -19.48 -15.24 11.07
N ASP A 268 -18.76 -16.17 10.46
CA ASP A 268 -18.00 -17.20 11.20
C ASP A 268 -16.96 -16.57 12.11
N ARG A 269 -16.24 -15.56 11.62
CA ARG A 269 -15.28 -14.78 12.43
C ARG A 269 -15.96 -14.08 13.61
N LEU A 270 -17.14 -13.48 13.41
CA LEU A 270 -17.90 -12.87 14.51
C LEU A 270 -18.30 -13.90 15.56
N ILE A 271 -18.62 -15.14 15.17
CA ILE A 271 -18.91 -16.24 16.10
C ILE A 271 -17.65 -16.67 16.83
N ASP A 272 -16.56 -16.93 16.10
CA ASP A 272 -15.28 -17.40 16.64
C ASP A 272 -14.68 -16.39 17.62
N MET A 273 -14.85 -15.09 17.35
CA MET A 273 -14.41 -13.99 18.20
C MET A 273 -15.41 -13.66 19.34
N GLY A 274 -16.55 -14.35 19.41
CA GLY A 274 -17.53 -14.21 20.50
C GLY A 274 -18.46 -12.99 20.41
N TYR A 275 -18.53 -12.31 19.27
CA TYR A 275 -19.52 -11.23 19.05
C TYR A 275 -20.92 -11.78 18.79
N ILE A 276 -21.03 -12.93 18.10
CA ILE A 276 -22.28 -13.69 17.98
C ILE A 276 -22.22 -14.86 18.96
N THR A 277 -23.11 -14.84 19.94
CA THR A 277 -23.18 -15.82 21.04
C THR A 277 -24.53 -16.52 21.05
N CYS A 278 -24.70 -17.54 21.90
CA CYS A 278 -26.00 -18.21 22.06
C CYS A 278 -27.12 -17.23 22.49
N GLU A 279 -26.78 -16.17 23.22
CA GLU A 279 -27.72 -15.18 23.75
C GLU A 279 -28.29 -14.28 22.65
N ASN A 280 -27.45 -13.85 21.69
CA ASN A 280 -27.85 -12.91 20.65
C ASN A 280 -28.10 -13.55 19.27
N LEU A 281 -27.71 -14.81 19.06
CA LEU A 281 -27.84 -15.50 17.77
C LEU A 281 -29.30 -15.59 17.29
N THR A 282 -30.25 -15.82 18.18
CA THR A 282 -31.67 -15.88 17.80
C THR A 282 -32.16 -14.53 17.26
N ALA A 283 -31.79 -13.42 17.91
CA ALA A 283 -32.10 -12.08 17.42
C ALA A 283 -31.44 -11.78 16.07
N CYS A 284 -30.22 -12.28 15.83
CA CYS A 284 -29.54 -12.16 14.54
C CYS A 284 -30.30 -12.93 13.43
N ILE A 285 -30.75 -14.16 13.72
CA ILE A 285 -31.54 -14.98 12.79
C ILE A 285 -32.86 -14.28 12.44
N ASP A 286 -33.58 -13.79 13.45
CA ASP A 286 -34.85 -13.09 13.25
C ASP A 286 -34.66 -11.85 12.39
N ARG A 287 -33.61 -11.05 12.67
CA ARG A 287 -33.25 -9.86 11.90
C ARG A 287 -32.99 -10.21 10.43
N ILE A 288 -32.20 -11.25 10.16
CA ILE A 288 -31.87 -11.68 8.79
C ILE A 288 -33.10 -12.25 8.07
N GLY A 289 -33.98 -12.97 8.79
CA GLY A 289 -35.23 -13.49 8.26
C GLY A 289 -36.15 -12.39 7.69
N THR A 290 -36.12 -11.18 8.27
CA THR A 290 -36.88 -10.03 7.74
C THR A 290 -36.40 -9.56 6.36
N VAL A 291 -35.16 -9.87 6.00
CA VAL A 291 -34.55 -9.50 4.71
C VAL A 291 -34.88 -10.52 3.60
N LYS A 292 -35.61 -11.60 3.92
CA LYS A 292 -35.97 -12.70 3.01
C LYS A 292 -34.76 -13.45 2.41
N ASP A 293 -33.62 -13.43 3.10
CA ASP A 293 -32.47 -14.26 2.74
C ASP A 293 -32.61 -15.66 3.35
N ALA A 294 -33.32 -16.54 2.64
CA ALA A 294 -33.57 -17.91 3.08
C ALA A 294 -32.27 -18.74 3.20
N ALA A 295 -31.26 -18.46 2.36
CA ALA A 295 -30.00 -19.18 2.36
C ALA A 295 -29.19 -18.87 3.62
N MET A 296 -29.02 -17.57 3.95
CA MET A 296 -28.30 -17.16 5.16
C MET A 296 -29.08 -17.52 6.43
N THR A 297 -30.41 -17.41 6.41
CA THR A 297 -31.24 -17.84 7.55
C THR A 297 -31.06 -19.34 7.83
N GLY A 298 -31.11 -20.18 6.79
CA GLY A 298 -30.85 -21.61 6.90
C GLY A 298 -29.43 -21.92 7.40
N TYR A 299 -28.44 -21.17 6.90
CA TYR A 299 -27.06 -21.26 7.35
C TYR A 299 -26.93 -21.01 8.86
N LEU A 300 -27.49 -19.91 9.37
CA LEU A 300 -27.41 -19.57 10.79
C LEU A 300 -28.19 -20.52 11.70
N LEU A 301 -29.31 -21.07 11.23
CA LEU A 301 -30.03 -22.14 11.95
C LEU A 301 -29.15 -23.40 12.08
N GLU A 302 -28.41 -23.74 11.04
CA GLU A 302 -27.46 -24.85 11.06
C GLU A 302 -26.27 -24.58 11.99
N VAL A 303 -25.74 -23.36 11.97
CA VAL A 303 -24.72 -22.89 12.90
C VAL A 303 -25.22 -22.98 14.35
N LYS A 304 -26.44 -22.50 14.62
CA LYS A 304 -27.10 -22.61 15.93
C LYS A 304 -27.12 -24.06 16.39
N ARG A 305 -27.54 -24.99 15.53
CA ARG A 305 -27.60 -26.42 15.83
C ARG A 305 -26.21 -27.01 16.12
N ARG A 306 -25.22 -26.74 15.27
CA ARG A 306 -23.88 -27.36 15.37
C ARG A 306 -23.04 -26.80 16.52
N ARG A 307 -23.05 -25.48 16.68
CA ARG A 307 -22.12 -24.78 17.58
C ARG A 307 -22.74 -24.46 18.95
N PHE A 308 -24.06 -24.31 19.01
CA PHE A 308 -24.76 -23.91 20.23
C PHE A 308 -25.86 -24.89 20.67
N GLY A 309 -26.13 -25.95 19.89
CA GLY A 309 -27.19 -26.93 20.16
C GLY A 309 -26.89 -27.96 21.25
N ARG A 310 -25.80 -27.78 22.01
CA ARG A 310 -25.48 -28.55 23.22
C ARG A 310 -25.47 -27.63 24.44
N VAL A 311 -26.63 -27.10 24.80
CA VAL A 311 -26.92 -26.73 26.19
C VAL A 311 -27.77 -27.87 26.75
N SER A 312 -27.19 -28.57 27.73
CA SER A 312 -27.69 -29.69 28.53
C SER A 312 -29.14 -30.14 28.33
N ILE A 313 -29.31 -31.36 27.82
CA ILE A 313 -30.38 -32.22 28.33
C ILE A 313 -29.85 -32.75 29.66
N ASP A 314 -30.20 -32.09 30.76
CA ASP A 314 -30.08 -32.69 32.09
C ASP A 314 -31.05 -33.88 32.12
N PHE A 315 -30.50 -35.09 32.11
CA PHE A 315 -31.23 -36.30 32.50
C PHE A 315 -30.88 -36.60 33.96
N ASP A 316 -31.28 -35.73 34.88
CA ASP A 316 -31.43 -36.12 36.27
C ASP A 316 -32.91 -36.43 36.52
N ILE A 317 -33.14 -37.74 36.67
CA ILE A 317 -34.39 -38.42 37.03
C ILE A 317 -34.66 -38.24 38.52
#